data_AF-A0A3A8K6Z2-F1
#
_entry.id   AF-A0A3A8K6Z2-F1
#
_cell.length_a   1.000
_cell.length_b   1.000
_cell.length_c   1.000
_cell.angle_alpha   90.00
_cell.angle_beta   90.00
_cell.angle_gamma   90.00
#
_symmetry.space_group_name_H-M   'P 1'
#
loop_
_entity.id
_entity.type
_entity.pdbx_description
1 polymer ?
#
loop_
_entity_poly.entity_id
_entity_poly.type
_entity_poly.pdbx_seq_one_letter_code
_entity_poly.pdbx_strand_id
1 'polypeptide(L)'
;MPTHSSFDYAIIRLVPRVEREEFINVGVVLFCVQHRFLGARVELDEARLKALSPDADVELLSGHLESFRRVCVGGKEAGPIGRLPQKERWHWLVAPRSTMLQTGPVHVGLCDDPDRALEHLLDTMVRVKPAG
;
A
#
# COMPACT_ATOMS: atom_id res chain seq x y z
N MET A 1 -29.79 11.54 1.90
CA MET A 1 -28.82 10.73 1.14
C MET A 1 -27.64 10.48 2.07
N PRO A 2 -27.15 9.24 2.24
CA PRO A 2 -25.92 9.05 2.99
C PRO A 2 -24.80 9.82 2.27
N THR A 3 -24.13 10.70 2.99
CA THR A 3 -23.05 11.51 2.43
C THR A 3 -21.81 10.64 2.37
N HIS A 4 -21.47 10.15 1.18
CA HIS A 4 -20.23 9.40 0.98
C HIS A 4 -19.02 10.25 1.42
N SER A 5 -18.06 9.61 2.08
CA SER A 5 -16.81 10.24 2.50
C SER A 5 -15.76 10.12 1.41
N SER A 6 -14.97 11.17 1.20
CA SER A 6 -13.83 11.10 0.29
C SER A 6 -12.63 10.44 0.96
N PHE A 7 -11.88 9.67 0.17
CA PHE A 7 -10.61 9.10 0.60
C PHE A 7 -9.56 9.27 -0.49
N ASP A 8 -8.30 9.35 -0.06
CA ASP A 8 -7.14 9.27 -0.93
C ASP A 8 -6.54 7.86 -0.84
N TYR A 9 -6.05 7.31 -1.95
CA TYR A 9 -5.34 6.04 -1.95
C TYR A 9 -4.14 6.05 -2.91
N ALA A 10 -3.18 5.19 -2.63
CA ALA A 10 -2.05 4.92 -3.51
C ALA A 10 -1.75 3.42 -3.55
N ILE A 11 -1.31 2.94 -4.71
CA ILE A 11 -0.90 1.54 -4.90
C ILE A 11 0.56 1.38 -4.47
N ILE A 12 0.82 0.40 -3.62
CA ILE A 12 2.18 -0.02 -3.26
C ILE A 12 2.69 -0.93 -4.37
N ARG A 13 3.81 -0.56 -4.97
CA ARG A 13 4.45 -1.25 -6.09
C ARG A 13 5.78 -1.83 -5.62
N LEU A 14 6.02 -3.08 -5.99
CA LEU A 14 7.33 -3.70 -5.88
C LEU A 14 7.99 -3.65 -7.25
N VAL A 15 9.12 -2.96 -7.31
CA VAL A 15 10.03 -2.85 -8.46
C VAL A 15 11.27 -3.70 -8.12
N PRO A 16 11.32 -4.99 -8.53
CA PRO A 16 12.40 -5.89 -8.11
C PRO A 16 13.79 -5.44 -8.59
N ARG A 17 13.84 -4.76 -9.74
CA ARG A 17 15.04 -4.17 -10.33
C ARG A 17 14.72 -2.74 -10.77
N VAL A 18 15.18 -1.77 -9.99
CA VAL A 18 14.82 -0.35 -10.15
C VAL A 18 15.21 0.18 -11.53
N GLU A 19 16.33 -0.28 -12.07
CA GLU A 19 16.86 0.10 -13.38
C GLU A 19 16.00 -0.37 -14.57
N ARG A 20 15.12 -1.36 -14.37
CA ARG A 20 14.23 -1.89 -15.42
C ARG A 20 12.83 -1.31 -15.37
N GLU A 21 12.45 -0.69 -14.25
CA GLU A 21 11.12 -0.13 -14.01
C GLU A 21 9.95 -1.12 -14.20
N GLU A 22 10.24 -2.42 -14.15
CA GLU A 22 9.24 -3.48 -14.10
C GLU A 22 8.68 -3.60 -12.68
N PHE A 23 7.36 -3.64 -12.54
CA PHE A 23 6.74 -3.71 -11.22
C PHE A 23 5.50 -4.60 -11.16
N ILE A 24 5.23 -5.08 -9.95
CA ILE A 24 3.94 -5.66 -9.59
C ILE A 24 3.31 -4.84 -8.47
N ASN A 25 1.98 -4.74 -8.51
CA ASN A 25 1.22 -4.17 -7.40
C ASN A 25 1.20 -5.19 -6.26
N VAL A 26 1.53 -4.74 -5.05
CA VAL A 26 1.68 -5.61 -3.86
C VAL A 26 0.91 -5.08 -2.65
N GLY A 27 0.15 -4.00 -2.83
CA GLY A 27 -0.67 -3.47 -1.75
C GLY A 27 -1.30 -2.14 -2.10
N VAL A 28 -2.04 -1.63 -1.12
CA VAL A 28 -2.77 -0.36 -1.19
C VAL A 28 -2.62 0.33 0.16
N VAL A 29 -2.44 1.64 0.14
CA VAL A 29 -2.58 2.52 1.31
C VAL A 29 -3.76 3.46 1.06
N LEU A 30 -4.61 3.65 2.07
CA LEU A 30 -5.80 4.49 2.00
C LEU A 30 -5.90 5.41 3.22
N PHE A 31 -6.21 6.68 2.97
CA PHE A 31 -6.41 7.70 3.99
C PHE A 31 -7.78 8.36 3.82
N CYS A 32 -8.59 8.35 4.89
CA CYS A 32 -9.89 8.99 4.92
C CYS A 32 -10.03 9.85 6.17
N VAL A 33 -10.03 11.18 5.98
CA VAL A 33 -10.07 12.17 7.07
C VAL A 33 -11.36 12.06 7.86
N GLN A 34 -12.51 11.97 7.18
CA GLN A 34 -13.84 11.96 7.80
C GLN A 34 -14.02 10.76 8.73
N HIS A 35 -13.43 9.62 8.39
CA HIS A 35 -13.45 8.40 9.20
C HIS A 35 -12.23 8.26 10.14
N ARG A 36 -11.31 9.24 10.16
CA ARG A 36 -10.02 9.16 10.88
C ARG A 36 -9.26 7.88 10.59
N PHE A 37 -9.32 7.44 9.34
CA PHE A 37 -8.79 6.16 8.90
C PHE A 37 -7.48 6.35 8.13
N LEU A 38 -6.46 5.56 8.48
CA LEU A 38 -5.27 5.34 7.69
C LEU A 38 -4.98 3.85 7.76
N GLY A 39 -5.04 3.18 6.62
CA GLY A 39 -4.87 1.74 6.53
C GLY A 39 -4.00 1.37 5.35
N ALA A 40 -3.28 0.27 5.50
CA ALA A 40 -2.64 -0.41 4.38
C ALA A 40 -3.05 -1.87 4.38
N ARG A 41 -3.14 -2.45 3.18
CA ARG A 41 -3.18 -3.88 2.97
C ARG A 41 -2.11 -4.22 1.95
N VAL A 42 -1.40 -5.30 2.19
CA VAL A 42 -0.30 -5.77 1.35
C VAL A 42 -0.45 -7.27 1.16
N GLU A 43 -0.19 -7.73 -0.06
CA GLU A 43 -0.14 -9.12 -0.47
C GLU A 43 0.94 -9.27 -1.53
N LEU A 44 1.83 -10.24 -1.33
CA LEU A 44 2.92 -10.52 -2.24
C LEU A 44 2.68 -11.86 -2.94
N ASP A 45 2.47 -11.81 -4.25
CA ASP A 45 2.46 -12.99 -5.10
C ASP A 45 3.90 -13.40 -5.42
N GLU A 46 4.38 -14.43 -4.74
CA GLU A 46 5.75 -14.93 -4.88
C GLU A 46 6.05 -15.42 -6.30
N ALA A 47 5.08 -16.06 -6.95
CA ALA A 47 5.26 -16.59 -8.30
C ALA A 47 5.46 -15.45 -9.30
N ARG A 48 4.66 -14.38 -9.21
CA ARG A 48 4.83 -13.17 -10.04
C ARG A 48 6.15 -12.46 -9.77
N LEU A 49 6.55 -12.35 -8.51
CA LEU A 49 7.85 -11.76 -8.15
C LEU A 49 9.01 -12.56 -8.75
N LYS A 50 9.00 -13.89 -8.57
CA LYS A 50 10.06 -14.78 -9.06
C LYS A 50 10.12 -14.85 -10.59
N ALA A 51 9.01 -14.61 -11.28
CA ALA A 51 8.99 -14.47 -12.73
C ALA A 51 9.76 -13.23 -13.23
N LEU A 52 9.72 -12.11 -12.48
CA LEU A 52 10.47 -10.89 -12.81
C LEU A 52 11.91 -10.91 -12.29
N SER A 53 12.13 -11.50 -11.11
CA SER A 53 13.43 -11.53 -10.43
C SER A 53 13.58 -12.84 -9.65
N PRO A 54 14.15 -13.89 -10.27
CA PRO A 54 14.31 -15.21 -9.65
C PRO A 54 15.11 -15.18 -8.34
N ASP A 55 16.03 -14.24 -8.23
CA ASP A 55 16.93 -14.02 -7.10
C ASP A 55 16.33 -13.15 -5.97
N ALA A 56 15.10 -12.65 -6.11
CA ALA A 56 14.47 -11.81 -5.09
C ALA A 56 14.26 -12.52 -3.75
N ASP A 57 14.58 -11.85 -2.65
CA ASP A 57 14.35 -12.34 -1.28
C ASP A 57 12.93 -12.00 -0.82
N VAL A 58 12.05 -12.99 -0.85
CA VAL A 58 10.63 -12.86 -0.52
C VAL A 58 10.44 -12.50 0.96
N GLU A 59 11.24 -13.08 1.86
CA GLU A 59 11.08 -12.90 3.30
C GLU A 59 11.47 -11.47 3.69
N LEU A 60 12.60 -10.99 3.18
CA LEU A 60 13.05 -9.62 3.35
C LEU A 60 12.01 -8.61 2.83
N LEU A 61 11.48 -8.85 1.63
CA LEU A 61 10.48 -7.98 1.02
C LEU A 61 9.17 -7.97 1.81
N SER A 62 8.74 -9.12 2.32
CA SER A 62 7.56 -9.25 3.17
C SER A 62 7.73 -8.47 4.48
N GLY A 63 8.91 -8.56 5.11
CA GLY A 63 9.25 -7.78 6.30
C GLY A 63 9.23 -6.27 6.07
N HIS A 64 9.68 -5.83 4.89
CA HIS A 64 9.59 -4.42 4.48
C HIS A 64 8.16 -3.99 4.18
N LEU A 65 7.34 -4.82 3.53
CA LEU A 65 5.93 -4.53 3.26
C LEU A 65 5.12 -4.34 4.55
N GLU A 66 5.42 -5.11 5.60
CA GLU A 66 4.77 -4.96 6.91
C GLU A 66 5.06 -3.58 7.53
N SER A 67 6.14 -2.90 7.15
CA SER A 67 6.40 -1.54 7.63
C SER A 67 5.31 -0.54 7.21
N PHE A 68 4.66 -0.73 6.05
CA PHE A 68 3.55 0.12 5.61
C PHE A 68 2.36 0.01 6.58
N ARG A 69 2.02 -1.22 6.99
CA ARG A 69 0.96 -1.47 7.98
C ARG A 69 1.33 -0.89 9.34
N ARG A 70 2.56 -1.13 9.82
CA ARG A 70 3.05 -0.54 11.09
C ARG A 70 2.95 0.98 11.07
N VAL A 71 3.36 1.65 10.00
CA VAL A 71 3.26 3.11 9.88
C VAL A 71 1.80 3.57 9.82
N CYS A 72 0.87 2.81 9.24
CA CYS A 72 -0.56 3.11 9.27
C CYS A 72 -1.18 2.99 10.67
N VAL A 73 -0.78 1.97 11.44
CA VAL A 73 -1.17 1.82 12.85
C VAL A 73 -0.58 2.98 13.69
N GLY A 74 0.67 3.34 13.42
CA GLY A 74 1.42 4.33 14.20
C GLY A 74 1.92 3.77 15.53
N GLY A 75 2.37 4.66 16.41
CA GLY A 75 2.93 4.28 17.71
C GLY A 75 4.43 3.98 17.69
N LYS A 76 4.95 3.47 18.80
CA LYS A 76 6.40 3.30 19.02
C LYS A 76 7.04 2.27 18.09
N GLU A 77 6.30 1.22 17.74
CA GLU A 77 6.75 0.12 16.86
C GLU A 77 7.01 0.57 15.41
N ALA A 78 6.44 1.71 15.00
CA ALA A 78 6.69 2.33 13.69
C ALA A 78 7.81 3.39 13.73
N GLY A 79 8.60 3.41 14.81
CA GLY A 79 9.73 4.32 14.97
C GLY A 79 9.31 5.80 15.04
N PRO A 80 10.19 6.74 14.67
CA PRO A 80 9.88 8.18 14.69
C PRO A 80 8.66 8.56 13.85
N ILE A 81 8.50 7.91 12.67
CA ILE A 81 7.38 8.17 11.75
C ILE A 81 6.04 7.79 12.40
N GLY A 82 6.00 6.71 13.18
CA GLY A 82 4.80 6.27 13.90
C GLY A 82 4.25 7.28 14.90
N ARG A 83 5.07 8.25 15.35
CA ARG A 83 4.66 9.29 16.30
C ARG A 83 4.05 10.52 15.62
N LEU A 84 4.11 10.60 14.29
CA LEU A 84 3.56 11.71 13.53
C LEU A 84 2.02 11.63 13.48
N PRO A 85 1.33 12.78 13.34
CA PRO A 85 -0.10 12.81 13.02
C PRO A 85 -0.44 11.95 11.80
N GLN A 86 -1.67 11.43 11.77
CA GLN A 86 -2.11 10.49 10.71
C GLN A 86 -1.89 11.04 9.29
N LYS A 87 -2.17 12.33 9.08
CA LYS A 87 -1.96 13.01 7.79
C LYS A 87 -0.48 13.06 7.39
N GLU A 88 0.43 13.31 8.32
CA GLU A 88 1.87 13.32 8.05
C GLU A 88 2.40 11.92 7.76
N ARG A 89 1.89 10.89 8.45
CA ARG A 89 2.18 9.49 8.14
C ARG A 89 1.71 9.11 6.74
N TRP A 90 0.51 9.55 6.35
CA TRP A 90 0.01 9.42 4.99
C TRP A 90 0.97 10.05 3.97
N HIS A 91 1.33 11.33 4.15
CA HIS A 91 2.26 12.01 3.24
C HIS A 91 3.63 11.34 3.17
N TRP A 92 4.13 10.83 4.30
CA TRP A 92 5.36 10.04 4.31
C TRP A 92 5.21 8.74 3.50
N LEU A 93 4.10 8.01 3.68
CA LEU A 93 3.83 6.74 2.99
C LEU A 93 3.77 6.91 1.47
N VAL A 94 3.15 7.98 0.97
CA VAL A 94 2.97 8.22 -0.48
C VAL A 94 4.05 9.07 -1.12
N ALA A 95 5.04 9.53 -0.34
CA ALA A 95 6.17 10.28 -0.88
C ALA A 95 6.94 9.42 -1.90
N PRO A 96 7.32 9.97 -3.07
CA PRO A 96 8.12 9.25 -4.06
C PRO A 96 9.43 8.72 -3.50
N ARG A 97 9.81 7.50 -3.87
CA ARG A 97 11.04 6.83 -3.43
C ARG A 97 11.66 6.07 -4.59
N SER A 98 12.98 6.15 -4.73
CA SER A 98 13.77 5.36 -5.69
C SER A 98 14.30 4.08 -5.02
N THR A 99 13.41 3.30 -4.41
CA THR A 99 13.73 2.02 -3.77
C THR A 99 12.90 0.90 -4.42
N MET A 100 13.12 -0.37 -4.02
CA MET A 100 12.33 -1.49 -4.54
C MET A 100 10.83 -1.37 -4.18
N LEU A 101 10.50 -0.80 -3.02
CA LEU A 101 9.10 -0.56 -2.63
C LEU A 101 8.75 0.90 -2.85
N GLN A 102 7.87 1.13 -3.81
CA GLN A 102 7.44 2.46 -4.23
C GLN A 102 5.94 2.61 -4.04
N THR A 103 5.46 3.85 -4.02
CA THR A 103 4.03 4.16 -4.12
C THR A 103 3.75 4.83 -5.45
N GLY A 104 2.69 4.37 -6.12
CA GLY A 104 2.18 5.01 -7.32
C GLY A 104 1.56 6.39 -7.03
N PRO A 105 0.99 7.04 -8.07
CA PRO A 105 0.26 8.29 -7.92
C PRO A 105 -0.87 8.18 -6.89
N VAL A 106 -1.18 9.30 -6.25
CA VAL A 106 -2.35 9.42 -5.37
C VAL A 106 -3.60 9.59 -6.21
N HIS A 107 -4.63 8.83 -5.86
CA HIS A 107 -5.95 8.86 -6.46
C HIS A 107 -7.01 9.13 -5.39
N VAL A 108 -8.19 9.59 -5.81
CA VAL A 108 -9.31 9.91 -4.92
C VAL A 108 -10.48 8.97 -5.20
N GLY A 109 -11.18 8.55 -4.15
CA GLY A 109 -12.43 7.80 -4.24
C GLY A 109 -13.47 8.27 -3.22
N LEU A 110 -14.63 7.64 -3.26
CA LEU A 110 -15.74 7.85 -2.33
C LEU A 110 -16.12 6.52 -1.67
N CYS A 111 -16.35 6.52 -0.37
CA CYS A 111 -16.78 5.34 0.38
C CYS A 111 -17.70 5.68 1.55
N ASP A 112 -18.49 4.70 1.98
CA ASP A 112 -19.18 4.72 3.28
C ASP A 112 -18.34 4.06 4.38
N ASP A 113 -17.47 3.13 4.00
CA ASP A 113 -16.57 2.40 4.89
C ASP A 113 -15.18 2.31 4.24
N PRO A 114 -14.16 2.99 4.80
CA PRO A 114 -12.82 3.00 4.23
C PRO A 114 -12.09 1.66 4.32
N ASP A 115 -12.43 0.78 5.28
CA ASP A 115 -11.80 -0.54 5.39
C ASP A 115 -12.31 -1.46 4.28
N ARG A 116 -13.62 -1.42 3.99
CA ARG A 116 -14.21 -2.10 2.83
C ARG A 116 -13.71 -1.55 1.50
N ALA A 117 -13.55 -0.24 1.38
CA ALA A 117 -12.96 0.37 0.19
C ALA A 117 -11.50 -0.09 -0.02
N LEU A 118 -10.72 -0.16 1.06
CA LEU A 118 -9.35 -0.66 1.03
C LEU A 118 -9.28 -2.12 0.57
N GLU A 119 -10.16 -2.98 1.08
CA GLU A 119 -10.25 -4.38 0.67
C GLU A 119 -10.65 -4.51 -0.82
N HIS A 120 -11.63 -3.72 -1.26
CA HIS A 120 -12.05 -3.71 -2.66
C HIS A 120 -10.92 -3.27 -3.61
N LEU A 121 -10.13 -2.28 -3.21
CA LEU A 121 -8.96 -1.85 -3.99
C LEU A 121 -7.89 -2.93 -4.06
N LEU A 122 -7.67 -3.68 -2.97
CA LEU A 122 -6.74 -4.81 -2.95
C LEU A 122 -7.20 -5.92 -3.90
N ASP A 123 -8.48 -6.28 -3.88
CA ASP A 123 -9.10 -7.25 -4.80
C ASP A 123 -8.97 -6.85 -6.27
N THR A 124 -9.07 -5.56 -6.56
CA THR A 124 -9.11 -5.04 -7.93
C THR A 124 -7.72 -4.80 -8.49
N MET A 125 -6.80 -4.33 -7.66
CA MET A 125 -5.51 -3.79 -8.12
C MET A 125 -4.32 -4.70 -7.83
N VAL A 126 -4.44 -5.66 -6.92
CA VAL A 126 -3.33 -6.49 -6.43
C VAL A 126 -3.59 -7.97 -6.69
N ARG A 127 -4.71 -8.49 -6.18
CA ARG A 127 -5.05 -9.91 -6.26
C ARG A 127 -5.32 -10.35 -7.70
N VAL A 128 -4.74 -11.47 -8.07
CA VAL A 128 -5.04 -12.12 -9.36
C VAL A 128 -6.27 -12.98 -9.15
N LYS A 129 -7.34 -12.72 -9.92
CA LYS A 129 -8.46 -13.65 -9.99
C LYS A 129 -8.01 -14.85 -10.83
N PRO A 130 -8.21 -16.09 -10.36
CA PRO A 130 -7.96 -17.25 -11.21
C PRO A 130 -8.80 -17.11 -12.49
N ALA A 131 -8.21 -17.47 -13.63
CA ALA A 131 -8.97 -17.58 -14.87
C ALA A 131 -10.07 -18.63 -14.63
N GLY A 132 -11.32 -18.18 -14.67
CA GLY A 132 -12.50 -19.05 -14.56
C GLY A 132 -12.69 -19.91 -15.79
#